data_AF-A0A7D6VA60-F1
#
_entry.id   AF-A0A7D6VA60-F1
#
_cell.length_a   1.000
_cell.length_b   1.000
_cell.length_c   1.000
_cell.angle_alpha   90.00
_cell.angle_beta   90.00
_cell.angle_gamma   90.00
#
_symmetry.space_group_name_H-M   'P 1'
#
loop_
_entity.id
_entity.type
_entity.pdbx_description
1 polymer ?
#
loop_
_entity_poly.entity_id
_entity_poly.type
_entity_poly.pdbx_seq_one_letter_code
_entity_poly.pdbx_strand_id
1 'polypeptide(L)'
;MTTVSSLPAYGDFVSQVEQESVRAGRRWPFAVLTVIGVLLVAAPLVTGMFPRAIKGEAMIDAFQPYVSAQSIAGYRDDLRVLDDARANVLALQANSQQPGRFERVETFVRDYPGIRSDLTGMLDSIDGNRESFGKLSSTTSFGSLPWLLALAGLLLITAGLFGYRAAGDSERGTIWYSLAVLAALGLLAVPLTGGLFRAAPAAQPVIDSFRPILTHQKVREIQGYFVILVAADGELNSRYVAAVRETHPDADLTGITALETSWQPMTARFAALVGVLNDNIRNFDAVVALNNSTKPLGFTAFHGLGWGFLIPGVAVLGVALAGLWRRPADSSARIPRTDSGAAHSTEGDPT
;
A
#
# COMPACT_ATOMS: atom_id res chain seq x y z
N MET A 1 -40.91 -64.59 54.79
CA MET A 1 -39.98 -63.51 54.40
C MET A 1 -40.15 -63.29 52.91
N THR A 2 -40.68 -62.13 52.52
CA THR A 2 -40.94 -61.76 51.13
C THR A 2 -40.32 -60.39 50.89
N THR A 3 -39.37 -60.32 49.97
CA THR A 3 -38.64 -59.10 49.62
C THR A 3 -39.55 -58.16 48.85
N VAL A 4 -39.75 -56.95 49.38
CA VAL A 4 -40.59 -55.92 48.77
C VAL A 4 -39.83 -55.26 47.62
N SER A 5 -40.55 -55.02 46.52
CA SER A 5 -40.02 -54.42 45.29
C SER A 5 -39.44 -53.02 45.54
N SER A 6 -38.18 -52.81 45.18
CA SER A 6 -37.53 -51.50 45.23
C SER A 6 -37.95 -50.64 44.03
N LEU A 7 -39.03 -49.89 44.20
CA LEU A 7 -39.38 -48.81 43.26
C LEU A 7 -38.30 -47.70 43.32
N PRO A 8 -37.87 -47.12 42.19
CA PRO A 8 -36.93 -46.00 42.18
C PRO A 8 -37.46 -44.83 43.01
N ALA A 9 -36.59 -44.21 43.79
CA ALA A 9 -36.98 -43.06 44.59
C ALA A 9 -37.27 -41.86 43.68
N TYR A 10 -38.27 -41.04 44.04
CA TYR A 10 -38.64 -39.85 43.26
C TYR A 10 -37.46 -38.87 43.07
N GLY A 11 -36.45 -38.93 43.95
CA GLY A 11 -35.20 -38.16 43.84
C GLY A 11 -34.30 -38.52 42.65
N ASP A 12 -34.36 -39.74 42.10
CA ASP A 12 -33.58 -40.13 40.92
C ASP A 12 -34.12 -39.42 39.65
N PHE A 13 -35.42 -39.15 39.60
CA PHE A 13 -36.03 -38.40 38.49
C PHE A 13 -35.79 -36.89 38.61
N VAL A 14 -35.83 -36.32 39.82
CA VAL A 14 -35.58 -34.88 40.01
C VAL A 14 -34.11 -34.53 39.77
N SER A 15 -33.18 -35.36 40.24
CA SER A 15 -31.74 -35.15 40.04
C SER A 15 -31.26 -35.30 38.59
N GLN A 16 -31.96 -36.09 37.76
CA GLN A 16 -31.70 -36.12 36.32
C GLN A 16 -32.21 -34.87 35.59
N VAL A 17 -33.35 -34.29 36.00
CA VAL A 17 -33.89 -33.07 35.38
C VAL A 17 -33.04 -31.83 35.70
N GLU A 18 -32.42 -31.76 36.89
CA GLU A 18 -31.49 -30.67 37.25
C GLU A 18 -30.06 -30.83 36.70
N GLN A 19 -29.72 -31.97 36.05
CA GLN A 19 -28.42 -32.17 35.42
C GLN A 19 -28.40 -32.03 33.88
N GLU A 20 -29.48 -31.54 33.26
CA GLU A 20 -29.36 -30.79 32.01
C GLU A 20 -28.72 -29.41 32.26
N SER A 21 -27.47 -29.43 32.71
CA SER A 21 -26.54 -28.33 32.46
C SER A 21 -26.40 -28.21 30.95
N VAL A 22 -27.25 -27.37 30.35
CA VAL A 22 -27.21 -27.03 28.92
C VAL A 22 -25.76 -26.67 28.62
N ARG A 23 -25.03 -27.57 27.93
CA ARG A 23 -23.63 -27.37 27.52
C ARG A 23 -23.63 -26.19 26.55
N ALA A 24 -23.61 -24.98 27.09
CA ALA A 24 -23.69 -23.74 26.36
C ALA A 24 -22.42 -23.61 25.52
N GLY A 25 -22.49 -24.16 24.30
CA GLY A 25 -21.37 -24.26 23.37
C GLY A 25 -20.64 -22.93 23.32
N ARG A 26 -19.35 -22.96 23.64
CA ARG A 26 -18.61 -21.79 24.15
C ARG A 26 -18.60 -20.65 23.13
N ARG A 27 -19.53 -19.69 23.26
CA ARG A 27 -19.85 -18.70 22.20
C ARG A 27 -18.89 -17.50 22.08
N TRP A 28 -18.06 -17.26 23.09
CA TRP A 28 -17.15 -16.09 23.10
C TRP A 28 -16.13 -16.03 21.94
N PRO A 29 -15.58 -17.12 21.36
CA PRO A 29 -14.64 -17.03 20.25
C PRO A 29 -15.30 -16.40 19.03
N PHE A 30 -16.53 -16.79 18.74
CA PHE A 30 -17.33 -16.22 17.65
C PHE A 30 -17.67 -14.73 17.88
N ALA A 31 -17.92 -14.32 19.13
CA ALA A 31 -18.08 -12.91 19.46
C ALA A 31 -16.79 -12.10 19.20
N VAL A 32 -15.62 -12.66 19.57
CA VAL A 32 -14.31 -12.04 19.27
C VAL A 32 -14.04 -11.96 17.77
N LEU A 33 -14.35 -13.02 17.00
CA LEU A 33 -14.25 -13.01 15.54
C LEU A 33 -15.13 -11.91 14.91
N THR A 34 -16.37 -11.72 15.38
CA THR A 34 -17.24 -10.61 14.95
C THR A 34 -16.62 -9.26 15.27
N VAL A 35 -16.09 -9.05 16.48
CA VAL A 35 -15.47 -7.76 16.87
C VAL A 35 -14.25 -7.45 16.01
N ILE A 36 -13.35 -8.41 15.81
CA ILE A 36 -12.17 -8.24 14.92
C ILE A 36 -12.63 -7.95 13.49
N GLY A 37 -13.64 -8.66 12.99
CA GLY A 37 -14.19 -8.45 11.65
C GLY A 37 -14.79 -7.05 11.47
N VAL A 38 -15.54 -6.54 12.46
CA VAL A 38 -16.06 -5.16 12.46
C VAL A 38 -14.93 -4.14 12.45
N LEU A 39 -13.88 -4.34 13.25
CA LEU A 39 -12.71 -3.44 13.26
C LEU A 39 -11.98 -3.41 11.91
N LEU A 40 -11.84 -4.57 11.24
CA LEU A 40 -11.22 -4.69 9.91
C LEU A 40 -12.03 -4.01 8.79
N VAL A 41 -13.37 -4.02 8.88
CA VAL A 41 -14.23 -3.27 7.95
C VAL A 41 -14.24 -1.77 8.27
N ALA A 42 -14.26 -1.41 9.56
CA ALA A 42 -14.35 -0.01 9.99
C ALA A 42 -13.04 0.77 9.77
N ALA A 43 -11.88 0.15 9.97
CA ALA A 43 -10.59 0.84 9.89
C ALA A 43 -10.33 1.51 8.52
N PRO A 44 -10.54 0.84 7.36
CA PRO A 44 -10.39 1.48 6.05
C PRO A 44 -11.41 2.60 5.78
N LEU A 45 -12.60 2.55 6.39
CA LEU A 45 -13.62 3.58 6.24
C LEU A 45 -13.25 4.83 7.06
N VAL A 46 -12.92 4.66 8.34
CA VAL A 46 -12.57 5.76 9.27
C VAL A 46 -11.27 6.46 8.85
N THR A 47 -10.29 5.73 8.33
CA THR A 47 -9.03 6.29 7.81
C THR A 47 -9.14 6.87 6.39
N GLY A 48 -10.29 6.71 5.72
CA GLY A 48 -10.48 7.11 4.33
C GLY A 48 -9.55 6.37 3.35
N MET A 49 -9.15 5.14 3.67
CA MET A 49 -8.19 4.35 2.89
C MET A 49 -8.64 4.13 1.44
N PHE A 50 -9.91 3.83 1.18
CA PHE A 50 -10.41 3.55 -0.18
C PHE A 50 -10.05 4.63 -1.22
N PRO A 51 -10.51 5.90 -1.09
CA PRO A 51 -10.17 6.94 -2.06
C PRO A 51 -8.71 7.37 -2.02
N ARG A 52 -8.03 7.22 -0.87
CA ARG A 52 -6.62 7.64 -0.72
C ARG A 52 -5.65 6.63 -1.34
N ALA A 53 -5.94 5.34 -1.24
CA ALA A 53 -5.11 4.28 -1.77
C ALA A 53 -5.17 4.19 -3.30
N ILE A 54 -6.37 4.34 -3.89
CA ILE A 54 -6.54 4.45 -5.35
C ILE A 54 -5.76 5.65 -5.92
N LYS A 55 -5.78 6.79 -5.22
CA LYS A 55 -4.97 7.96 -5.59
C LYS A 55 -3.47 7.71 -5.47
N GLY A 56 -3.04 6.99 -4.44
CA GLY A 56 -1.63 6.61 -4.27
C GLY A 56 -1.13 5.67 -5.37
N GLU A 57 -1.96 4.73 -5.80
CA GLU A 57 -1.70 3.85 -6.93
C GLU A 57 -1.60 4.64 -8.24
N ALA A 58 -2.62 5.46 -8.57
CA ALA A 58 -2.60 6.31 -9.77
C ALA A 58 -1.39 7.27 -9.82
N MET A 59 -0.92 7.74 -8.65
CA MET A 59 0.30 8.53 -8.54
C MET A 59 1.55 7.70 -8.86
N ILE A 60 1.67 6.49 -8.31
CA ILE A 60 2.80 5.59 -8.59
C ILE A 60 2.84 5.25 -10.09
N ASP A 61 1.70 4.88 -10.68
CA ASP A 61 1.61 4.54 -12.10
C ASP A 61 2.00 5.73 -13.00
N ALA A 62 1.50 6.93 -12.68
CA ALA A 62 1.80 8.14 -13.44
C ALA A 62 3.29 8.56 -13.35
N PHE A 63 3.95 8.36 -12.21
CA PHE A 63 5.37 8.69 -12.03
C PHE A 63 6.34 7.60 -12.50
N GLN A 64 5.90 6.34 -12.64
CA GLN A 64 6.75 5.22 -13.04
C GLN A 64 7.65 5.52 -14.26
N PRO A 65 7.17 6.06 -15.40
CA PRO A 65 8.04 6.33 -16.55
C PRO A 65 9.03 7.48 -16.32
N TYR A 66 8.81 8.36 -15.33
CA TYR A 66 9.67 9.53 -15.08
C TYR A 66 10.76 9.27 -14.04
N VAL A 67 10.54 8.32 -13.11
CA VAL A 67 11.51 7.92 -12.07
C VAL A 67 12.54 6.88 -12.59
N SER A 68 12.52 6.57 -13.89
CA SER A 68 13.49 5.65 -14.51
C SER A 68 14.88 6.27 -14.63
N ALA A 69 15.94 5.45 -14.56
CA ALA A 69 17.32 5.93 -14.74
C ALA A 69 17.54 6.58 -16.12
N GLN A 70 16.89 6.04 -17.16
CA GLN A 70 16.97 6.57 -18.53
C GLN A 70 16.30 7.94 -18.63
N SER A 71 15.15 8.13 -17.97
CA SER A 71 14.41 9.39 -17.96
C SER A 71 15.19 10.47 -17.21
N ILE A 72 15.73 10.13 -16.04
CA ILE A 72 16.57 11.03 -15.23
C ILE A 72 17.86 11.41 -15.99
N ALA A 73 18.51 10.45 -16.66
CA ALA A 73 19.67 10.73 -17.52
C ALA A 73 19.29 11.70 -18.65
N GLY A 74 18.18 11.46 -19.36
CA GLY A 74 17.69 12.36 -20.40
C GLY A 74 17.40 13.78 -19.91
N TYR A 75 16.87 13.96 -18.69
CA TYR A 75 16.68 15.29 -18.10
C TYR A 75 18.02 15.94 -17.68
N ARG A 76 19.00 15.16 -17.19
CA ARG A 76 20.35 15.68 -16.91
C ARG A 76 21.10 16.07 -18.19
N ASP A 77 20.88 15.35 -19.28
CA ASP A 77 21.44 15.68 -20.59
C ASP A 77 20.82 16.95 -21.18
N ASP A 78 19.51 17.17 -21.00
CA ASP A 78 18.82 18.42 -21.36
C ASP A 78 19.41 19.63 -20.63
N LEU A 79 19.65 19.50 -19.33
CA LEU A 79 20.32 20.53 -18.53
C LEU A 79 21.77 20.77 -18.99
N ARG A 80 22.46 19.76 -19.52
CA ARG A 80 23.79 19.95 -20.11
C ARG A 80 23.71 20.77 -21.40
N VAL A 81 22.79 20.45 -22.31
CA VAL A 81 22.60 21.21 -23.56
C VAL A 81 22.31 22.70 -23.30
N LEU A 82 21.49 23.00 -22.28
CA LEU A 82 21.23 24.38 -21.85
C LEU A 82 22.48 25.04 -21.22
N ASP A 83 23.29 24.30 -20.47
CA ASP A 83 24.55 24.81 -19.90
C ASP A 83 25.60 25.10 -20.98
N ASP A 84 25.72 24.23 -21.98
CA ASP A 84 26.62 24.37 -23.14
C ASP A 84 26.22 25.59 -24.00
N ALA A 85 24.93 25.78 -24.26
CA ALA A 85 24.43 26.98 -24.95
C ALA A 85 24.72 28.27 -24.16
N ARG A 86 24.55 28.26 -22.84
CA ARG A 86 24.91 29.39 -21.98
C ARG A 86 26.41 29.67 -21.96
N ALA A 87 27.24 28.63 -21.86
CA ALA A 87 28.69 28.75 -21.88
C ALA A 87 29.17 29.33 -23.22
N ASN A 88 28.55 28.92 -24.33
CA ASN A 88 28.81 29.45 -25.66
C ASN A 88 28.47 30.95 -25.76
N VAL A 89 27.30 31.39 -25.26
CA VAL A 89 26.96 32.83 -25.19
C VAL A 89 27.96 33.62 -24.34
N LEU A 90 28.37 33.09 -23.18
CA LEU A 90 29.37 33.73 -22.32
C LEU A 90 30.75 33.85 -23.00
N ALA A 91 31.17 32.85 -23.77
CA ALA A 91 32.41 32.89 -24.54
C ALA A 91 32.36 33.98 -25.62
N LEU A 92 31.24 34.09 -26.35
CA LEU A 92 31.03 35.14 -27.35
C LEU A 92 31.06 36.55 -26.70
N GLN A 93 30.47 36.71 -25.51
CA GLN A 93 30.55 37.97 -24.76
C GLN A 93 31.99 38.30 -24.33
N ALA A 94 32.71 37.33 -23.75
CA ALA A 94 34.08 37.51 -23.28
C ALA A 94 35.06 37.85 -24.42
N ASN A 95 34.87 37.27 -25.59
CA ASN A 95 35.68 37.52 -26.78
C ASN A 95 35.27 38.80 -27.54
N SER A 96 34.28 39.57 -27.06
CA SER A 96 33.68 40.71 -27.78
C SER A 96 33.08 40.34 -29.14
N GLN A 97 32.61 39.09 -29.29
CA GLN A 97 31.98 38.54 -30.50
C GLN A 97 30.45 38.60 -30.49
N GLN A 98 29.82 39.16 -29.44
CA GLN A 98 28.38 39.42 -29.41
C GLN A 98 28.08 40.83 -29.95
N PRO A 99 27.44 40.97 -31.13
CA PRO A 99 27.06 42.27 -31.67
C PRO A 99 25.75 42.77 -31.06
N GLY A 100 25.80 43.84 -30.28
CA GLY A 100 24.62 44.47 -29.69
C GLY A 100 24.10 43.78 -28.41
N ARG A 101 22.81 43.99 -28.12
CA ARG A 101 22.13 43.56 -26.88
C ARG A 101 20.94 42.66 -27.17
N PHE A 102 20.73 41.67 -26.30
CA PHE A 102 19.76 40.59 -26.46
C PHE A 102 19.14 40.29 -25.10
N GLU A 103 18.09 41.02 -24.74
CA GLU A 103 17.56 41.07 -23.37
C GLU A 103 17.08 39.72 -22.81
N ARG A 104 16.60 38.81 -23.67
CA ARG A 104 16.10 37.47 -23.26
C ARG A 104 17.27 36.51 -23.09
N VAL A 105 18.28 36.60 -23.96
CA VAL A 105 19.57 35.90 -23.82
C VAL A 105 20.32 36.36 -22.57
N GLU A 106 20.38 37.68 -22.31
CA GLU A 106 20.95 38.26 -21.08
C GLU A 106 20.21 37.77 -19.83
N THR A 107 18.87 37.74 -19.87
CA THR A 107 18.03 37.18 -18.79
C THR A 107 18.32 35.70 -18.57
N PHE A 108 18.42 34.89 -19.62
CA PHE A 108 18.78 33.48 -19.52
C PHE A 108 20.19 33.27 -18.93
N VAL A 109 21.21 33.98 -19.42
CA VAL A 109 22.58 33.89 -18.91
C VAL A 109 22.65 34.23 -17.41
N ARG A 110 21.86 35.21 -16.96
CA ARG A 110 21.76 35.63 -15.56
C ARG A 110 21.02 34.62 -14.69
N ASP A 111 19.85 34.16 -15.11
CA ASP A 111 18.90 33.44 -14.24
C ASP A 111 19.06 31.92 -14.32
N TYR A 112 19.60 31.38 -15.42
CA TYR A 112 19.79 29.94 -15.63
C TYR A 112 20.58 29.21 -14.53
N PRO A 113 21.64 29.77 -13.90
CA PRO A 113 22.33 29.08 -12.80
C PRO A 113 21.39 28.70 -11.64
N GLY A 114 20.39 29.54 -11.34
CA GLY A 114 19.36 29.23 -10.34
C GLY A 114 18.41 28.13 -10.83
N ILE A 115 17.90 28.27 -12.05
CA ILE A 115 17.04 27.27 -12.73
C ILE A 115 17.71 25.88 -12.74
N ARG A 116 18.98 25.82 -13.15
CA ARG A 116 19.78 24.59 -13.19
C ARG A 116 19.99 24.00 -11.81
N SER A 117 20.32 24.80 -10.81
CA SER A 117 20.52 24.32 -9.43
C SER A 117 19.25 23.69 -8.88
N ASP A 118 18.11 24.31 -9.13
CA ASP A 118 16.82 23.85 -8.64
C ASP A 118 16.33 22.57 -9.35
N LEU A 119 16.36 22.56 -10.70
CA LEU A 119 16.00 21.38 -11.48
C LEU A 119 16.95 20.20 -11.21
N THR A 120 18.26 20.45 -11.04
CA THR A 120 19.21 19.41 -10.61
C THR A 120 18.85 18.86 -9.22
N GLY A 121 18.58 19.73 -8.24
CA GLY A 121 18.16 19.30 -6.89
C GLY A 121 16.87 18.48 -6.88
N MET A 122 15.92 18.80 -7.76
CA MET A 122 14.71 18.00 -7.99
C MET A 122 15.05 16.62 -8.57
N LEU A 123 15.88 16.56 -9.61
CA LEU A 123 16.29 15.30 -10.25
C LEU A 123 17.09 14.40 -9.31
N ASP A 124 18.00 14.96 -8.51
CA ASP A 124 18.80 14.22 -7.53
C ASP A 124 17.93 13.68 -6.39
N SER A 125 16.91 14.43 -5.96
CA SER A 125 15.90 13.96 -5.00
C SER A 125 15.08 12.78 -5.55
N ILE A 126 14.79 12.77 -6.85
CA ILE A 126 14.09 11.65 -7.52
C ILE A 126 15.02 10.44 -7.66
N ASP A 127 16.25 10.63 -8.14
CA ASP A 127 17.23 9.55 -8.36
C ASP A 127 17.64 8.87 -7.05
N GLY A 128 17.92 9.65 -6.00
CA GLY A 128 18.24 9.14 -4.66
C GLY A 128 17.12 8.34 -4.01
N ASN A 129 15.87 8.51 -4.45
CA ASN A 129 14.70 7.76 -3.99
C ASN A 129 14.23 6.68 -4.96
N ARG A 130 14.90 6.48 -6.11
CA ARG A 130 14.48 5.56 -7.18
C ARG A 130 14.32 4.12 -6.72
N GLU A 131 15.21 3.62 -5.85
CA GLU A 131 15.09 2.27 -5.28
C GLU A 131 13.88 2.15 -4.34
N SER A 132 13.64 3.18 -3.51
CA SER A 132 12.48 3.24 -2.62
C SER A 132 11.16 3.32 -3.39
N PHE A 133 11.12 4.10 -4.47
CA PHE A 133 9.99 4.14 -5.40
C PHE A 133 9.75 2.78 -6.06
N GLY A 134 10.81 2.13 -6.56
CA GLY A 134 10.72 0.78 -7.14
C GLY A 134 10.19 -0.28 -6.16
N LYS A 135 10.56 -0.19 -4.88
CA LYS A 135 9.97 -1.05 -3.82
C LYS A 135 8.47 -0.81 -3.68
N LEU A 136 8.00 0.44 -3.74
CA LEU A 136 6.56 0.76 -3.68
C LEU A 136 5.81 0.26 -4.91
N SER A 137 6.32 0.53 -6.12
CA SER A 137 5.67 0.12 -7.38
C SER A 137 5.66 -1.38 -7.62
N SER A 138 6.51 -2.14 -6.94
CA SER A 138 6.55 -3.62 -7.00
C SER A 138 5.64 -4.34 -6.00
N THR A 139 4.98 -3.63 -5.09
CA THR A 139 4.06 -4.25 -4.11
C THR A 139 2.66 -4.50 -4.66
N THR A 140 1.86 -5.26 -3.90
CA THR A 140 0.42 -5.38 -4.15
C THR A 140 -0.22 -4.00 -4.34
N SER A 141 -0.96 -3.84 -5.45
CA SER A 141 -1.84 -2.70 -5.78
C SER A 141 -2.35 -1.97 -4.53
N PHE A 142 -1.95 -0.71 -4.35
CA PHE A 142 -2.30 0.05 -3.15
C PHE A 142 -3.82 0.15 -2.98
N GLY A 143 -4.57 0.40 -4.07
CA GLY A 143 -6.03 0.47 -4.08
C GLY A 143 -6.74 -0.84 -3.71
N SER A 144 -6.06 -1.99 -3.78
CA SER A 144 -6.60 -3.28 -3.33
C SER A 144 -6.48 -3.52 -1.82
N LEU A 145 -5.52 -2.89 -1.13
CA LEU A 145 -5.28 -3.09 0.32
C LEU A 145 -6.52 -2.82 1.21
N PRO A 146 -7.33 -1.76 0.97
CA PRO A 146 -8.56 -1.51 1.73
C PRO A 146 -9.59 -2.64 1.57
N TRP A 147 -9.68 -3.21 0.37
CA TRP A 147 -10.57 -4.33 0.05
C TRP A 147 -10.12 -5.64 0.70
N LEU A 148 -8.81 -5.92 0.74
CA LEU A 148 -8.27 -7.11 1.39
C LEU A 148 -8.60 -7.13 2.90
N LEU A 149 -8.51 -5.98 3.58
CA LEU A 149 -8.96 -5.84 4.97
C LEU A 149 -10.48 -6.00 5.11
N ALA A 150 -11.26 -5.30 4.28
CA ALA A 150 -12.72 -5.30 4.38
C ALA A 150 -13.33 -6.69 4.06
N LEU A 151 -12.84 -7.39 3.04
CA LEU A 151 -13.30 -8.74 2.69
C LEU A 151 -12.96 -9.76 3.78
N ALA A 152 -11.73 -9.73 4.32
CA ALA A 152 -11.38 -10.57 5.46
C ALA A 152 -12.27 -10.25 6.68
N GLY A 153 -12.53 -8.97 6.95
CA GLY A 153 -13.44 -8.53 8.01
C GLY A 153 -14.88 -9.04 7.83
N LEU A 154 -15.43 -8.97 6.61
CA LEU A 154 -16.76 -9.50 6.27
C LEU A 154 -16.84 -11.03 6.45
N LEU A 155 -15.81 -11.78 6.06
CA LEU A 155 -15.74 -13.22 6.30
C LEU A 155 -15.73 -13.54 7.80
N LEU A 156 -15.06 -12.72 8.62
CA LEU A 156 -15.00 -12.89 10.07
C LEU A 156 -16.28 -12.49 10.80
N ILE A 157 -16.96 -11.44 10.34
CA ILE A 157 -18.33 -11.10 10.78
C ILE A 157 -19.28 -12.25 10.46
N THR A 158 -19.19 -12.81 9.25
CA THR A 158 -20.02 -13.94 8.81
C THR A 158 -19.75 -15.18 9.68
N ALA A 159 -18.48 -15.58 9.82
CA ALA A 159 -18.07 -16.71 10.66
C ALA A 159 -18.47 -16.51 12.13
N GLY A 160 -18.35 -15.29 12.66
CA GLY A 160 -18.76 -14.94 14.01
C GLY A 160 -20.28 -15.01 14.21
N LEU A 161 -21.08 -14.34 13.39
CA LEU A 161 -22.53 -14.29 13.56
C LEU A 161 -23.22 -15.64 13.32
N PHE A 162 -22.81 -16.38 12.29
CA PHE A 162 -23.38 -17.70 12.01
C PHE A 162 -22.79 -18.79 12.90
N GLY A 163 -21.50 -18.72 13.23
CA GLY A 163 -20.86 -19.62 14.19
C GLY A 163 -21.42 -19.47 15.62
N TYR A 164 -21.72 -18.24 16.06
CA TYR A 164 -22.39 -17.99 17.35
C TYR A 164 -23.76 -18.66 17.43
N ARG A 165 -24.54 -18.65 16.33
CA ARG A 165 -25.83 -19.36 16.23
C ARG A 165 -25.65 -20.87 16.13
N ALA A 166 -24.64 -21.34 15.39
CA ALA A 166 -24.31 -22.75 15.22
C ALA A 166 -23.52 -23.35 16.40
N ALA A 167 -23.23 -22.61 17.47
CA ALA A 167 -22.35 -23.05 18.55
C ALA A 167 -22.86 -24.29 19.34
N GLY A 168 -24.13 -24.65 19.21
CA GLY A 168 -24.70 -25.91 19.75
C GLY A 168 -24.59 -27.12 18.82
N ASP A 169 -24.15 -26.93 17.57
CA ASP A 169 -24.03 -27.93 16.52
C ASP A 169 -22.53 -28.12 16.17
N SER A 170 -21.98 -29.28 16.53
CA SER A 170 -20.54 -29.53 16.47
C SER A 170 -19.99 -29.56 15.04
N GLU A 171 -20.78 -30.04 14.08
CA GLU A 171 -20.40 -30.14 12.68
C GLU A 171 -20.41 -28.75 12.03
N ARG A 172 -21.53 -28.02 12.16
CA ARG A 172 -21.67 -26.66 11.61
C ARG A 172 -20.70 -25.66 12.23
N GLY A 173 -20.42 -25.78 13.53
CA GLY A 173 -19.41 -24.95 14.19
C GLY A 173 -18.00 -25.11 13.60
N THR A 174 -17.67 -26.30 13.09
CA THR A 174 -16.35 -26.57 12.47
C THR A 174 -16.18 -25.79 11.16
N ILE A 175 -17.22 -25.72 10.33
CA ILE A 175 -17.22 -25.00 9.05
C ILE A 175 -16.88 -23.52 9.25
N TRP A 176 -17.50 -22.87 10.25
CA TRP A 176 -17.26 -21.45 10.54
C TRP A 176 -15.85 -21.18 11.11
N TYR A 177 -15.28 -22.10 11.88
CA TYR A 177 -13.87 -22.00 12.28
C TYR A 177 -12.93 -22.17 11.08
N SER A 178 -13.20 -23.10 10.16
CA SER A 178 -12.41 -23.25 8.92
C SER A 178 -12.44 -21.98 8.06
N LEU A 179 -13.61 -21.31 7.97
CA LEU A 179 -13.72 -20.02 7.26
C LEU A 179 -12.90 -18.92 7.94
N ALA A 180 -12.91 -18.86 9.28
CA ALA A 180 -12.09 -17.91 10.04
C ALA A 180 -10.58 -18.19 9.89
N VAL A 181 -10.15 -19.46 9.86
CA VAL A 181 -8.77 -19.85 9.56
C VAL A 181 -8.37 -19.42 8.15
N LEU A 182 -9.23 -19.62 7.14
CA LEU A 182 -8.96 -19.19 5.77
C LEU A 182 -8.76 -17.67 5.68
N ALA A 183 -9.64 -16.89 6.33
CA ALA A 183 -9.50 -15.43 6.41
C ALA A 183 -8.21 -15.00 7.14
N ALA A 184 -7.84 -15.69 8.22
CA ALA A 184 -6.58 -15.46 8.93
C ALA A 184 -5.36 -15.73 8.06
N LEU A 185 -5.33 -16.86 7.34
CA LEU A 185 -4.24 -17.21 6.43
C LEU A 185 -4.10 -16.18 5.30
N GLY A 186 -5.23 -15.65 4.77
CA GLY A 186 -5.21 -14.54 3.83
C GLY A 186 -4.57 -13.27 4.42
N LEU A 187 -4.98 -12.86 5.62
CA LEU A 187 -4.40 -11.71 6.33
C LEU A 187 -2.91 -11.89 6.64
N LEU A 188 -2.45 -13.11 6.93
CA LEU A 188 -1.03 -13.40 7.15
C LEU A 188 -0.22 -13.43 5.84
N ALA A 189 -0.82 -13.91 4.75
CA ALA A 189 -0.16 -13.99 3.45
C ALA A 189 0.09 -12.61 2.82
N VAL A 190 -0.91 -11.73 2.82
CA VAL A 190 -0.86 -10.40 2.17
C VAL A 190 0.41 -9.58 2.48
N PRO A 191 0.83 -9.37 3.74
CA PRO A 191 2.03 -8.57 4.03
C PRO A 191 3.35 -9.29 3.71
N LEU A 192 3.34 -10.62 3.59
CA LEU A 192 4.50 -11.45 3.26
C LEU A 192 4.70 -11.58 1.75
N THR A 193 3.65 -11.93 1.00
CA THR A 193 3.71 -12.11 -0.46
C THR A 193 3.59 -10.79 -1.21
N GLY A 194 2.78 -9.85 -0.70
CA GLY A 194 2.57 -8.53 -1.29
C GLY A 194 3.67 -7.51 -1.01
N GLY A 195 4.74 -7.91 -0.30
CA GLY A 195 5.94 -7.10 -0.07
C GLY A 195 5.76 -5.91 0.88
N LEU A 196 4.66 -5.83 1.63
CA LEU A 196 4.29 -4.64 2.42
C LEU A 196 5.35 -4.27 3.46
N PHE A 197 6.06 -5.24 4.05
CA PHE A 197 7.18 -4.96 4.97
C PHE A 197 8.41 -4.32 4.29
N ARG A 198 8.55 -4.42 2.96
CA ARG A 198 9.61 -3.74 2.19
C ARG A 198 9.17 -2.36 1.70
N ALA A 199 7.89 -2.21 1.32
CA ALA A 199 7.30 -0.93 0.93
C ALA A 199 7.12 0.04 2.11
N ALA A 200 6.66 -0.45 3.27
CA ALA A 200 6.41 0.34 4.47
C ALA A 200 7.57 1.30 4.86
N PRO A 201 8.83 0.84 5.02
CA PRO A 201 9.96 1.73 5.31
C PRO A 201 10.38 2.60 4.11
N ALA A 202 10.12 2.15 2.87
CA ALA A 202 10.46 2.88 1.65
C ALA A 202 9.52 4.07 1.36
N ALA A 203 8.28 4.04 1.90
CA ALA A 203 7.30 5.09 1.69
C ALA A 203 7.71 6.46 2.27
N GLN A 204 8.30 6.47 3.47
CA GLN A 204 8.56 7.72 4.19
C GLN A 204 9.64 8.60 3.51
N PRO A 205 10.82 8.08 3.08
CA PRO A 205 11.81 8.87 2.33
C PRO A 205 11.27 9.44 1.03
N VAL A 206 10.48 8.65 0.27
CA VAL A 206 9.83 9.10 -0.97
C VAL A 206 8.88 10.26 -0.69
N ILE A 207 8.02 10.12 0.33
CA ILE A 207 7.08 11.16 0.72
C ILE A 207 7.78 12.45 1.16
N ASP A 208 8.82 12.36 2.00
CA ASP A 208 9.47 13.58 2.50
C ASP A 208 10.32 14.26 1.42
N SER A 209 10.93 13.50 0.50
CA SER A 209 11.69 14.03 -0.64
C SER A 209 10.80 14.62 -1.73
N PHE A 210 9.61 14.05 -1.96
CA PHE A 210 8.69 14.53 -2.99
C PHE A 210 7.78 15.66 -2.48
N ARG A 211 7.63 15.86 -1.17
CA ARG A 211 6.83 16.95 -0.58
C ARG A 211 7.20 18.36 -1.06
N PRO A 212 8.48 18.78 -1.14
CA PRO A 212 8.82 20.09 -1.71
C PRO A 212 8.55 20.18 -3.22
N ILE A 213 8.58 19.04 -3.93
CA ILE A 213 8.42 18.96 -5.39
C ILE A 213 6.95 19.02 -5.80
N LEU A 214 6.08 18.25 -5.15
CA LEU A 214 4.67 18.08 -5.51
C LEU A 214 3.78 19.16 -4.90
N THR A 215 4.02 20.42 -5.28
CA THR A 215 3.23 21.57 -4.83
C THR A 215 2.81 22.49 -5.98
N HIS A 216 1.66 23.17 -5.82
CA HIS A 216 1.20 24.18 -6.78
C HIS A 216 2.15 25.39 -6.88
N GLN A 217 2.98 25.64 -5.86
CA GLN A 217 4.04 26.65 -5.95
C GLN A 217 5.16 26.16 -6.87
N LYS A 218 5.64 24.93 -6.65
CA LYS A 218 6.76 24.38 -7.43
C LYS A 218 6.43 24.15 -8.89
N VAL A 219 5.22 23.67 -9.20
CA VAL A 219 4.75 23.56 -10.59
C VAL A 219 4.72 24.92 -11.29
N ARG A 220 4.25 25.99 -10.62
CA ARG A 220 4.24 27.35 -11.20
C ARG A 220 5.65 27.93 -11.36
N GLU A 221 6.55 27.65 -10.43
CA GLU A 221 7.97 28.03 -10.53
C GLU A 221 8.64 27.36 -11.74
N ILE A 222 8.48 26.05 -11.88
CA ILE A 222 8.98 25.26 -13.02
C ILE A 222 8.37 25.76 -14.35
N GLN A 223 7.08 26.08 -14.39
CA GLN A 223 6.45 26.74 -15.55
C GLN A 223 7.06 28.12 -15.84
N GLY A 224 7.42 28.89 -14.81
CA GLY A 224 8.13 30.17 -14.96
C GLY A 224 9.52 30.02 -15.58
N TYR A 225 10.26 28.98 -15.19
CA TYR A 225 11.56 28.67 -15.81
C TYR A 225 11.39 28.40 -17.32
N PHE A 226 10.35 27.67 -17.72
CA PHE A 226 10.06 27.42 -19.13
C PHE A 226 9.85 28.69 -19.95
N VAL A 227 9.15 29.70 -19.39
CA VAL A 227 8.96 31.00 -20.06
C VAL A 227 10.30 31.70 -20.33
N ILE A 228 11.24 31.65 -19.39
CA ILE A 228 12.59 32.21 -19.57
C ILE A 228 13.34 31.47 -20.68
N LEU A 229 13.30 30.12 -20.67
CA LEU A 229 13.99 29.30 -21.66
C LEU A 229 13.42 29.49 -23.08
N VAL A 230 12.09 29.50 -23.24
CA VAL A 230 11.41 29.73 -24.53
C VAL A 230 11.71 31.13 -25.07
N ALA A 231 11.73 32.14 -24.21
CA ALA A 231 12.03 33.50 -24.60
C ALA A 231 13.49 33.62 -25.13
N ALA A 232 14.43 32.91 -24.49
CA ALA A 232 15.83 32.90 -24.89
C ALA A 232 16.06 32.10 -26.18
N ASP A 233 15.54 30.88 -26.30
CA ASP A 233 15.61 30.07 -27.54
C ASP A 233 15.05 30.86 -28.75
N GLY A 234 13.88 31.46 -28.59
CA GLY A 234 13.28 32.29 -29.63
C GLY A 234 14.12 33.50 -30.04
N GLU A 235 14.92 34.08 -29.14
CA GLU A 235 15.87 35.17 -29.49
C GLU A 235 17.18 34.64 -30.08
N LEU A 236 17.69 33.51 -29.56
CA LEU A 236 18.87 32.83 -30.06
C LEU A 236 18.70 32.51 -31.55
N ASN A 237 17.60 31.85 -31.89
CA ASN A 237 17.30 31.44 -33.26
C ASN A 237 16.92 32.63 -34.17
N SER A 238 16.00 33.51 -33.73
CA SER A 238 15.46 34.55 -34.63
C SER A 238 16.42 35.68 -34.97
N ARG A 239 17.39 36.02 -34.11
CA ARG A 239 18.29 37.17 -34.35
C ARG A 239 19.73 37.02 -33.86
N TYR A 240 19.97 36.35 -32.74
CA TYR A 240 21.31 36.28 -32.14
C TYR A 240 22.31 35.59 -33.07
N VAL A 241 22.00 34.36 -33.51
CA VAL A 241 22.88 33.55 -34.36
C VAL A 241 23.17 34.24 -35.70
N ALA A 242 22.16 34.87 -36.30
CA ALA A 242 22.33 35.61 -37.55
C ALA A 242 23.29 36.80 -37.39
N ALA A 243 23.09 37.63 -36.36
CA ALA A 243 23.92 38.80 -36.11
C ALA A 243 25.38 38.43 -35.78
N VAL A 244 25.58 37.39 -34.95
CA VAL A 244 26.93 36.88 -34.64
C VAL A 244 27.62 36.40 -35.91
N ARG A 245 26.96 35.61 -36.78
CA ARG A 245 27.56 35.14 -38.05
C ARG A 245 27.85 36.26 -39.04
N GLU A 246 27.04 37.32 -39.08
CA GLU A 246 27.26 38.48 -39.95
C GLU A 246 28.54 39.24 -39.56
N THR A 247 28.83 39.36 -38.26
CA THR A 247 29.99 40.10 -37.75
C THR A 247 31.24 39.22 -37.58
N HIS A 248 31.02 37.95 -37.23
CA HIS A 248 32.06 36.96 -36.92
C HIS A 248 31.70 35.58 -37.52
N PRO A 249 31.96 35.36 -38.83
CA PRO A 249 31.61 34.11 -39.52
C PRO A 249 32.22 32.86 -38.88
N ASP A 250 33.42 32.98 -38.30
CA ASP A 250 34.19 31.90 -37.69
C ASP A 250 33.87 31.68 -36.19
N ALA A 251 32.85 32.34 -35.65
CA ALA A 251 32.46 32.21 -34.25
C ALA A 251 31.89 30.81 -33.95
N ASP A 252 32.33 30.20 -32.85
CA ASP A 252 31.73 28.96 -32.36
C ASP A 252 30.27 29.20 -31.93
N LEU A 253 29.37 28.38 -32.45
CA LEU A 253 27.93 28.40 -32.19
C LEU A 253 27.41 26.99 -31.88
N THR A 254 28.31 26.05 -31.54
CA THR A 254 27.98 24.62 -31.38
C THR A 254 26.99 24.40 -30.25
N GLY A 255 27.16 25.06 -29.10
CA GLY A 255 26.23 24.93 -27.97
C GLY A 255 24.83 25.46 -28.29
N ILE A 256 24.74 26.62 -28.96
CA ILE A 256 23.45 27.20 -29.37
C ILE A 256 22.77 26.32 -30.44
N THR A 257 23.52 25.77 -31.40
CA THR A 257 22.99 24.87 -32.44
C THR A 257 22.51 23.53 -31.86
N ALA A 258 23.22 23.01 -30.84
CA ALA A 258 22.80 21.82 -30.11
C ALA A 258 21.48 22.06 -29.33
N LEU A 259 21.31 23.25 -28.74
CA LEU A 259 20.06 23.65 -28.10
C LEU A 259 18.91 23.70 -29.10
N GLU A 260 19.07 24.41 -30.23
CA GLU A 260 18.03 24.49 -31.28
C GLU A 260 17.57 23.08 -31.73
N THR A 261 18.52 22.18 -31.98
CA THR A 261 18.24 20.79 -32.39
C THR A 261 17.52 19.99 -31.29
N SER A 262 17.86 20.22 -30.03
CA SER A 262 17.31 19.47 -28.87
C SER A 262 16.03 20.09 -28.30
N TRP A 263 15.67 21.29 -28.74
CA TRP A 263 14.64 22.10 -28.11
C TRP A 263 13.25 21.44 -28.11
N GLN A 264 12.78 20.98 -29.26
CA GLN A 264 11.48 20.29 -29.39
C GLN A 264 11.38 19.02 -28.51
N PRO A 265 12.32 18.05 -28.56
CA PRO A 265 12.24 16.87 -27.68
C PRO A 265 12.48 17.16 -26.19
N MET A 266 13.22 18.23 -25.85
CA MET A 266 13.38 18.71 -24.46
C MET A 266 12.07 19.30 -23.93
N THR A 267 11.48 20.27 -24.65
CA THR A 267 10.23 20.92 -24.25
C THR A 267 9.06 19.94 -24.12
N ALA A 268 8.96 18.95 -25.02
CA ALA A 268 7.94 17.90 -24.94
C ALA A 268 8.09 17.04 -23.67
N ARG A 269 9.31 16.59 -23.32
CA ARG A 269 9.57 15.82 -22.09
C ARG A 269 9.35 16.62 -20.82
N PHE A 270 9.64 17.92 -20.86
CA PHE A 270 9.42 18.84 -19.76
C PHE A 270 7.92 19.10 -19.54
N ALA A 271 7.17 19.39 -20.61
CA ALA A 271 5.72 19.60 -20.55
C ALA A 271 4.98 18.34 -20.02
N ALA A 272 5.40 17.15 -20.44
CA ALA A 272 4.87 15.89 -19.93
C ALA A 272 5.13 15.72 -18.42
N LEU A 273 6.35 15.99 -17.95
CA LEU A 273 6.67 15.97 -16.51
C LEU A 273 5.84 16.99 -15.72
N VAL A 274 5.73 18.22 -16.19
CA VAL A 274 4.94 19.29 -15.54
C VAL A 274 3.46 18.93 -15.46
N GLY A 275 2.89 18.31 -16.51
CA GLY A 275 1.53 17.79 -16.48
C GLY A 275 1.34 16.73 -15.39
N VAL A 276 2.22 15.73 -15.35
CA VAL A 276 2.17 14.66 -14.35
C VAL A 276 2.38 15.18 -12.93
N LEU A 277 3.28 16.15 -12.72
CA LEU A 277 3.45 16.85 -11.44
C LEU A 277 2.14 17.54 -11.02
N ASN A 278 1.55 18.35 -11.91
CA ASN A 278 0.33 19.11 -11.64
C ASN A 278 -0.87 18.20 -11.28
N ASP A 279 -1.11 17.18 -12.09
CA ASP A 279 -2.29 16.33 -11.97
C ASP A 279 -2.24 15.45 -10.71
N ASN A 280 -1.04 15.19 -10.20
CA ASN A 280 -0.83 14.35 -9.02
C ASN A 280 -0.66 15.09 -7.69
N ILE A 281 -0.68 16.44 -7.63
CA ILE A 281 -0.62 17.18 -6.35
C ILE A 281 -1.72 16.68 -5.38
N ARG A 282 -2.96 16.60 -5.87
CA ARG A 282 -4.12 16.11 -5.08
C ARG A 282 -4.08 14.62 -4.75
N ASN A 283 -3.25 13.85 -5.45
CA ASN A 283 -3.05 12.43 -5.19
C ASN A 283 -1.98 12.25 -4.11
N PHE A 284 -0.89 13.02 -4.20
CA PHE A 284 0.14 13.11 -3.18
C PHE A 284 -0.41 13.61 -1.84
N ASP A 285 -1.24 14.65 -1.84
CA ASP A 285 -1.94 15.12 -0.62
C ASP A 285 -2.77 14.01 0.03
N ALA A 286 -3.41 13.15 -0.78
CA ALA A 286 -4.19 12.02 -0.29
C ALA A 286 -3.31 10.91 0.32
N VAL A 287 -2.14 10.66 -0.26
CA VAL A 287 -1.10 9.75 0.27
C VAL A 287 -0.53 10.28 1.59
N VAL A 288 -0.20 11.57 1.67
CA VAL A 288 0.26 12.23 2.89
C VAL A 288 -0.82 12.20 3.99
N ALA A 289 -2.07 12.49 3.63
CA ALA A 289 -3.20 12.42 4.56
C ALA A 289 -3.47 10.99 5.07
N LEU A 290 -3.28 9.97 4.21
CA LEU A 290 -3.34 8.57 4.63
C LEU A 290 -2.22 8.24 5.62
N ASN A 291 -0.96 8.55 5.28
CA ASN A 291 0.19 8.31 6.15
C ASN A 291 0.05 8.98 7.53
N ASN A 292 -0.51 10.19 7.56
CA ASN A 292 -0.75 10.97 8.77
C ASN A 292 -1.97 10.50 9.59
N SER A 293 -2.88 9.70 9.02
CA SER A 293 -4.17 9.36 9.66
C SER A 293 -4.03 8.63 11.01
N THR A 294 -2.97 7.84 11.19
CA THR A 294 -2.69 7.11 12.43
C THR A 294 -1.75 7.85 13.38
N LYS A 295 -1.23 9.04 13.01
CA LYS A 295 -0.29 9.81 13.88
C LYS A 295 -0.79 10.04 15.31
N PRO A 296 -2.10 10.28 15.57
CA PRO A 296 -2.62 10.36 16.94
C PRO A 296 -2.43 9.10 17.79
N LEU A 297 -2.18 7.94 17.17
CA LEU A 297 -1.89 6.65 17.81
C LEU A 297 -0.38 6.41 18.01
N GLY A 298 0.49 7.37 17.68
CA GLY A 298 1.94 7.29 17.85
C GLY A 298 2.73 6.67 16.69
N PHE A 299 2.08 6.29 15.58
CA PHE A 299 2.75 5.70 14.41
C PHE A 299 2.15 6.21 13.08
N THR A 300 2.87 6.10 11.96
CA THR A 300 2.35 6.47 10.63
C THR A 300 1.75 5.27 9.90
N ALA A 301 0.77 5.52 9.02
CA ALA A 301 -0.03 4.44 8.46
C ALA A 301 0.80 3.50 7.58
N PHE A 302 1.80 4.01 6.86
CA PHE A 302 2.71 3.16 6.08
C PHE A 302 3.62 2.32 6.98
N HIS A 303 4.10 2.84 8.10
CA HIS A 303 4.92 2.06 9.05
C HIS A 303 4.10 0.96 9.74
N GLY A 304 2.83 1.25 10.05
CA GLY A 304 1.88 0.27 10.62
C GLY A 304 1.27 -0.71 9.61
N LEU A 305 1.47 -0.52 8.30
CA LEU A 305 0.66 -1.17 7.26
C LEU A 305 0.77 -2.69 7.31
N GLY A 306 1.99 -3.24 7.29
CA GLY A 306 2.19 -4.70 7.37
C GLY A 306 1.66 -5.31 8.68
N TRP A 307 1.79 -4.59 9.80
CA TRP A 307 1.29 -5.00 11.10
C TRP A 307 -0.24 -4.99 11.19
N GLY A 308 -0.89 -4.05 10.49
CA GLY A 308 -2.35 -3.95 10.38
C GLY A 308 -3.03 -5.16 9.74
N PHE A 309 -2.29 -5.95 8.95
CA PHE A 309 -2.73 -7.27 8.46
C PHE A 309 -2.26 -8.41 9.38
N LEU A 310 -0.99 -8.39 9.80
CA LEU A 310 -0.37 -9.50 10.53
C LEU A 310 -1.01 -9.73 11.91
N ILE A 311 -1.18 -8.66 12.71
CA ILE A 311 -1.69 -8.75 14.09
C ILE A 311 -3.11 -9.36 14.13
N PRO A 312 -4.11 -8.86 13.37
CA PRO A 312 -5.44 -9.48 13.36
C PRO A 312 -5.39 -10.89 12.75
N GLY A 313 -4.54 -11.17 11.76
CA GLY A 313 -4.33 -12.52 11.23
C GLY A 313 -3.91 -13.53 12.31
N VAL A 314 -2.88 -13.20 13.11
CA VAL A 314 -2.43 -14.06 14.23
C VAL A 314 -3.52 -14.20 15.29
N ALA A 315 -4.19 -13.11 15.66
CA ALA A 315 -5.25 -13.13 16.68
C ALA A 315 -6.43 -14.02 16.28
N VAL A 316 -6.91 -13.89 15.04
CA VAL A 316 -7.99 -14.72 14.48
C VAL A 316 -7.57 -16.19 14.43
N LEU A 317 -6.37 -16.49 13.96
CA LEU A 317 -5.86 -17.86 13.88
C LEU A 317 -5.81 -18.52 15.27
N GLY A 318 -5.29 -17.80 16.27
CA GLY A 318 -5.26 -18.28 17.66
C GLY A 318 -6.65 -18.53 18.25
N VAL A 319 -7.60 -17.62 18.02
CA VAL A 319 -9.00 -17.77 18.47
C VAL A 319 -9.69 -18.95 17.79
N ALA A 320 -9.50 -19.13 16.48
CA ALA A 320 -10.10 -20.24 15.73
C ALA A 320 -9.51 -21.60 16.12
N LEU A 321 -8.18 -21.71 16.24
CA LEU A 321 -7.52 -22.95 16.70
C LEU A 321 -7.89 -23.29 18.15
N ALA A 322 -7.99 -22.31 19.04
CA ALA A 322 -8.45 -22.54 20.42
C ALA A 322 -9.92 -23.02 20.49
N GLY A 323 -10.75 -22.62 19.52
CA GLY A 323 -12.12 -23.12 19.33
C GLY A 323 -12.19 -24.56 18.80
N LEU A 324 -11.20 -24.97 17.98
CA LEU A 324 -11.10 -26.32 17.42
C LEU A 324 -10.48 -27.33 18.41
N TRP A 325 -9.39 -26.97 19.09
CA TRP A 325 -8.59 -27.91 19.90
C TRP A 325 -9.22 -28.27 21.27
N ARG A 326 -10.10 -27.44 21.82
CA ARG A 326 -10.72 -27.69 23.14
C ARG A 326 -11.97 -28.59 23.08
N ARG A 327 -11.95 -29.58 22.19
CA ARG A 327 -12.91 -30.69 22.11
C ARG A 327 -12.27 -31.94 22.73
N PRO A 328 -12.32 -32.14 24.06
CA PRO A 328 -12.07 -33.48 24.59
C PRO A 328 -13.13 -34.42 24.02
N ALA A 329 -12.70 -35.52 23.43
CA ALA A 329 -13.62 -36.54 22.98
C ALA A 329 -14.21 -37.24 24.21
N ASP A 330 -15.55 -37.22 24.36
CA ASP A 330 -16.29 -38.10 25.28
C ASP A 330 -16.23 -39.55 24.74
N SER A 331 -15.01 -40.12 24.69
CA SER A 331 -14.72 -41.50 24.25
C SER A 331 -14.76 -42.50 25.42
N SER A 332 -15.59 -42.22 26.43
CA SER A 332 -15.49 -42.87 27.75
C SER A 332 -16.84 -43.28 28.35
N ALA A 333 -17.74 -43.87 27.55
CA ALA A 333 -18.97 -44.50 28.06
C ALA A 333 -19.56 -45.57 27.14
N ARG A 334 -18.74 -46.51 26.62
CA ARG A 334 -19.25 -47.80 26.10
C ARG A 334 -18.65 -48.94 26.90
N ILE A 335 -19.20 -49.14 28.10
CA ILE A 335 -18.89 -50.31 28.94
C ILE A 335 -19.24 -51.57 28.14
N PRO A 336 -18.31 -52.51 27.91
CA PRO A 336 -18.65 -53.82 27.38
C PRO A 336 -19.43 -54.55 28.48
N ARG A 337 -20.71 -54.85 28.23
CA ARG A 337 -21.53 -55.65 29.14
C ARG A 337 -21.09 -57.12 29.05
N THR A 338 -20.12 -57.49 29.90
CA THR A 338 -19.71 -58.88 30.10
C THR A 338 -20.71 -59.59 31.00
N ASP A 339 -21.82 -60.06 30.44
CA ASP A 339 -22.69 -61.02 31.11
C ASP A 339 -22.15 -62.44 30.89
N SER A 340 -21.39 -62.93 31.88
CA SER A 340 -20.89 -64.32 31.98
C SER A 340 -21.24 -64.90 33.35
N GLY A 341 -21.85 -66.10 33.36
CA GLY A 341 -22.20 -66.88 34.56
C GLY A 341 -23.70 -67.14 34.65
N ALA A 342 -24.19 -68.35 34.33
CA ALA A 342 -24.15 -69.59 35.15
C ALA A 342 -25.32 -69.65 36.16
N ALA A 343 -26.00 -70.78 36.43
CA ALA A 343 -26.00 -72.13 35.85
C ALA A 343 -27.22 -72.94 36.40
N HIS A 344 -27.45 -74.17 35.89
CA HIS A 344 -28.29 -75.25 36.48
C HIS A 344 -29.81 -75.00 36.65
N SER A 345 -30.76 -75.94 36.53
CA SER A 345 -30.87 -77.35 36.00
C SER A 345 -32.38 -77.68 35.85
N THR A 346 -32.95 -78.87 35.60
CA THR A 346 -32.52 -80.30 35.55
C THR A 346 -33.51 -81.13 34.68
N GLU A 347 -33.25 -82.44 34.47
CA GLU A 347 -34.18 -83.60 34.64
C GLU A 347 -35.65 -83.46 34.14
N GLY A 348 -36.13 -84.18 33.12
CA GLY A 348 -36.29 -85.63 32.92
C GLY A 348 -37.64 -85.84 32.17
N ASP A 349 -38.07 -86.96 31.61
CA ASP A 349 -37.59 -88.35 31.49
C ASP A 349 -38.27 -88.96 30.20
N PRO A 350 -38.13 -90.26 29.82
CA PRO A 350 -38.34 -90.70 28.42
C PRO A 350 -39.65 -91.43 28.13
N THR A 351 -39.99 -91.58 26.84
CA THR A 351 -40.18 -92.90 26.17
C THR A 351 -40.25 -92.76 24.65
#